data_AF-A0A1U7GND6-F1
#
_entry.id   AF-A0A1U7GND6-F1
#
_cell.length_a   1.000
_cell.length_b   1.000
_cell.length_c   1.000
_cell.angle_alpha   90.00
_cell.angle_beta   90.00
_cell.angle_gamma   90.00
#
_symmetry.space_group_name_H-M   'P 1'
#
loop_
_entity.id
_entity.type
_entity.pdbx_description
1 polymer ?
#
loop_
_entity_poly.entity_id
_entity_poly.type
_entity_poly.pdbx_seq_one_letter_code
_entity_poly.pdbx_strand_id
1 'polypeptide(L)'
;MLALSVAPAVWYVLDYEQDVDPEFPKVERRTYSTFPPAAYRFAEAGDTIDCAAVYVSSAALVLAAWGCLREPRRGLRWAALALSSAAFWHAATPGPLIDGWHGLGWRTMFDPSVPTPQRFALAACALAIVAVVALGTRPWDVRAMLADARARGVLGLLAVSAALMVVRQLPGIDREPFGFWPRWVYVWGLLAWAFAMLRLAPAAGGGRRGAAIVATMIAVSIGLDFFGRGVFWYQRPINRLREVIPGRLYLSAMPTYAGLELAQPRYHFKTIINLFPEFTPEGSPHWPDEERFAREHGISVYTQSPDDPTGLRSIPESLALADDPANWPVLVHCHASMDRSPAWVGMYRFAKQGWPLDEAIREIERHRGSRPKSSVTLLYNRMLPRLAPERASQDPTALELREFAIGTPDPLEAMLARMRKDAPTRR
;
A
#
# COMPACT_ATOMS: atom_id res chain seq x y z
N MET A 1 3.33 14.84 22.21
CA MET A 1 3.62 13.66 21.37
C MET A 1 2.37 13.12 20.72
N LEU A 2 1.40 12.54 21.45
CA LEU A 2 0.16 12.01 20.82
C LEU A 2 -0.63 13.08 20.02
N ALA A 3 -0.73 14.31 20.55
CA ALA A 3 -1.35 15.41 19.81
C ALA A 3 -0.57 15.81 18.53
N LEU A 4 0.77 15.69 18.55
CA LEU A 4 1.60 16.01 17.39
C LEU A 4 1.43 14.97 16.27
N SER A 5 1.15 13.71 16.61
CA SER A 5 0.85 12.67 15.60
C SER A 5 -0.49 12.85 14.90
N VAL A 6 -1.33 13.80 15.31
CA VAL A 6 -2.59 14.13 14.62
C VAL A 6 -2.35 15.08 13.44
N ALA A 7 -1.35 15.97 13.55
CA ALA A 7 -1.11 16.99 12.53
C ALA A 7 -0.83 16.40 11.12
N PRO A 8 0.02 15.37 10.96
CA PRO A 8 0.22 14.74 9.65
C PRO A 8 -1.08 14.12 9.09
N ALA A 9 -1.90 13.51 9.94
CA ALA A 9 -3.16 12.91 9.53
C ALA A 9 -4.12 13.95 8.93
N VAL A 10 -4.24 15.10 9.60
CA VAL A 10 -5.06 16.23 9.11
C VAL A 10 -4.46 16.85 7.86
N TRP A 11 -3.13 16.99 7.81
CA TRP A 11 -2.43 17.53 6.64
C TRP A 11 -2.77 16.75 5.37
N TYR A 12 -2.66 15.42 5.40
CA TYR A 12 -2.88 14.57 4.23
C TYR A 12 -4.29 14.62 3.63
N VAL A 13 -5.30 15.11 4.36
CA VAL A 13 -6.67 15.26 3.86
C VAL A 13 -7.02 16.70 3.47
N LEU A 14 -6.18 17.67 3.80
CA LEU A 14 -6.39 19.09 3.49
C LEU A 14 -5.44 19.62 2.41
N ASP A 15 -4.25 19.05 2.30
CA ASP A 15 -3.20 19.54 1.40
C ASP A 15 -3.33 18.93 0.00
N TYR A 16 -3.74 19.75 -0.96
CA TYR A 16 -3.73 19.39 -2.38
C TYR A 16 -2.39 19.75 -3.00
N GLU A 17 -1.84 18.83 -3.81
CA GLU A 17 -0.58 19.05 -4.53
C GLU A 17 -0.69 20.29 -5.44
N GLN A 18 0.19 21.28 -5.22
CA GLN A 18 0.26 22.50 -6.04
C GLN A 18 1.55 22.59 -6.88
N ASP A 19 2.51 21.69 -6.67
CA ASP A 19 3.84 21.70 -7.30
C ASP A 19 3.82 21.67 -8.84
N VAL A 20 4.62 22.48 -9.50
CA VAL A 20 4.75 22.41 -10.96
C VAL A 20 5.53 21.14 -11.37
N ASP A 21 5.14 20.50 -12.47
CA ASP A 21 5.90 19.35 -13.00
C ASP A 21 7.27 19.85 -13.53
N PRO A 22 8.40 19.32 -13.04
CA PRO A 22 9.72 19.84 -13.44
C PRO A 22 10.08 19.52 -14.90
N GLU A 23 9.50 18.47 -15.48
CA GLU A 23 9.78 18.05 -16.87
C GLU A 23 8.96 18.88 -17.86
N PHE A 24 7.69 19.15 -17.53
CA PHE A 24 6.79 19.95 -18.36
C PHE A 24 6.06 21.01 -17.53
N PRO A 25 6.76 22.08 -17.12
CA PRO A 25 6.22 23.06 -16.15
C PRO A 25 5.09 23.94 -16.70
N LYS A 26 4.94 23.98 -18.03
CA LYS A 26 3.88 24.75 -18.70
C LYS A 26 2.57 23.99 -18.83
N VAL A 27 2.57 22.69 -18.59
CA VAL A 27 1.35 21.87 -18.66
C VAL A 27 0.62 22.01 -17.34
N GLU A 28 -0.61 22.52 -17.41
CA GLU A 28 -1.47 22.63 -16.23
C GLU A 28 -1.91 21.24 -15.75
N ARG A 29 -1.93 21.05 -14.42
CA ARG A 29 -2.29 19.77 -13.79
C ARG A 29 -3.41 19.98 -12.79
N ARG A 30 -4.64 19.64 -13.19
CA ARG A 30 -5.80 19.67 -12.29
C ARG A 30 -5.91 18.36 -11.50
N THR A 31 -6.37 18.47 -10.25
CA THR A 31 -6.80 17.30 -9.45
C THR A 31 -8.30 17.06 -9.67
N TYR A 32 -8.66 15.83 -10.00
CA TYR A 32 -10.04 15.43 -10.27
C TYR A 32 -10.73 14.74 -9.08
N SER A 33 -9.94 14.20 -8.15
CA SER A 33 -10.40 13.52 -6.95
C SER A 33 -11.04 14.47 -5.94
N THR A 34 -12.06 13.98 -5.24
CA THR A 34 -12.79 14.74 -4.23
C THR A 34 -11.92 15.13 -3.04
N PHE A 35 -11.01 14.26 -2.62
CA PHE A 35 -10.02 14.50 -1.57
C PHE A 35 -8.61 14.54 -2.15
N PRO A 36 -7.60 15.04 -1.42
CA PRO A 36 -6.21 14.95 -1.88
C PRO A 36 -5.83 13.51 -2.23
N PRO A 37 -5.18 13.26 -3.38
CA PRO A 37 -4.78 11.92 -3.80
C PRO A 37 -4.01 11.13 -2.73
N ALA A 38 -3.16 11.81 -1.94
CA ALA A 38 -2.39 11.21 -0.86
C ALA A 38 -3.27 10.51 0.19
N ALA A 39 -4.45 11.05 0.51
CA ALA A 39 -5.38 10.45 1.47
C ALA A 39 -5.85 9.07 1.03
N TYR A 40 -6.11 8.88 -0.26
CA TYR A 40 -6.50 7.58 -0.82
C TYR A 40 -5.35 6.59 -0.74
N ARG A 41 -4.14 7.02 -1.09
CA ARG A 41 -2.96 6.15 -1.04
C ARG A 41 -2.69 5.65 0.38
N PHE A 42 -2.73 6.54 1.36
CA PHE A 42 -2.56 6.17 2.76
C PHE A 42 -3.73 5.35 3.34
N ALA A 43 -4.88 5.29 2.67
CA ALA A 43 -5.95 4.38 3.03
C ALA A 43 -5.68 2.93 2.60
N GLU A 44 -4.75 2.70 1.67
CA GLU A 44 -4.36 1.35 1.22
C GLU A 44 -3.60 0.60 2.32
N ALA A 45 -3.86 -0.71 2.41
CA ALA A 45 -3.20 -1.56 3.40
C ALA A 45 -1.77 -1.92 2.97
N GLY A 46 -0.89 -2.01 3.97
CA GLY A 46 0.54 -2.23 3.80
C GLY A 46 1.32 -0.95 3.50
N ASP A 47 0.68 0.23 3.55
CA ASP A 47 1.36 1.51 3.32
C ASP A 47 2.06 2.03 4.60
N THR A 48 2.54 3.26 4.53
CA THR A 48 3.37 3.95 5.51
C THR A 48 2.73 4.03 6.89
N ILE A 49 1.40 4.18 6.98
CA ILE A 49 0.69 4.20 8.27
C ILE A 49 0.78 2.84 8.97
N ASP A 50 0.64 1.74 8.23
CA ASP A 50 0.75 0.39 8.79
C ASP A 50 2.21 0.09 9.20
N CYS A 51 3.18 0.62 8.45
CA CYS A 51 4.59 0.57 8.85
C CYS A 51 4.84 1.30 10.19
N ALA A 52 4.20 2.44 10.41
CA ALA A 52 4.25 3.12 11.70
C ALA A 52 3.58 2.30 12.81
N ALA A 53 2.46 1.62 12.51
CA ALA A 53 1.80 0.72 13.45
C ALA A 53 2.71 -0.45 13.87
N VAL A 54 3.41 -1.07 12.93
CA VAL A 54 4.40 -2.14 13.22
C VAL A 54 5.52 -1.60 14.10
N TYR A 55 6.11 -0.46 13.75
CA TYR A 55 7.19 0.15 14.54
C TYR A 55 6.77 0.41 16.00
N VAL A 56 5.60 1.03 16.21
CA VAL A 56 5.10 1.38 17.55
C VAL A 56 4.72 0.12 18.34
N SER A 57 4.07 -0.86 17.70
CA SER A 57 3.68 -2.10 18.36
C SER A 57 4.88 -2.98 18.73
N SER A 58 5.95 -2.99 17.92
CA SER A 58 7.23 -3.63 18.26
C SER A 58 7.82 -3.07 19.56
N ALA A 59 7.86 -1.74 19.69
CA ALA A 59 8.37 -1.10 20.89
C ALA A 59 7.52 -1.45 22.13
N ALA A 60 6.19 -1.41 22.00
CA ALA A 60 5.28 -1.78 23.08
C ALA A 60 5.42 -3.25 23.50
N LEU A 61 5.67 -4.15 22.53
CA LEU A 61 5.91 -5.57 22.78
C LEU A 61 7.21 -5.80 23.57
N VAL A 62 8.30 -5.14 23.18
CA VAL A 62 9.57 -5.23 23.91
C VAL A 62 9.45 -4.67 25.33
N LEU A 63 8.76 -3.54 25.51
CA LEU A 63 8.53 -2.95 26.83
C LEU A 63 7.70 -3.87 27.74
N ALA A 64 6.66 -4.50 27.19
CA ALA A 64 5.86 -5.47 27.93
C ALA A 64 6.67 -6.73 28.31
N ALA A 65 7.46 -7.26 27.37
CA ALA A 65 8.33 -8.41 27.62
C ALA A 65 9.38 -8.11 28.69
N TRP A 66 9.98 -6.91 28.66
CA TRP A 66 10.89 -6.44 29.70
C TRP A 66 10.24 -6.40 31.08
N GLY A 67 8.98 -5.95 31.15
CA GLY A 67 8.18 -5.99 32.37
C GLY A 67 8.02 -7.40 32.94
N CYS A 68 7.74 -8.40 32.10
CA CYS A 68 7.64 -9.81 32.52
C CYS A 68 8.98 -10.35 33.05
N LEU A 69 10.09 -10.03 32.37
CA LEU A 69 11.42 -10.51 32.78
C LEU A 69 11.84 -9.98 34.14
N ARG A 70 11.50 -8.73 34.46
CA ARG A 70 11.87 -8.08 35.73
C ARG A 70 10.90 -8.38 36.87
N GLU A 71 9.63 -8.57 36.57
CA GLU A 71 8.57 -8.78 37.58
C GLU A 71 7.69 -10.00 37.23
N PRO A 72 8.25 -11.22 37.13
CA PRO A 72 7.54 -12.38 36.57
C PRO A 72 6.33 -12.82 37.40
N ARG A 73 6.30 -12.46 38.69
CA ARG A 73 5.19 -12.77 39.62
C ARG A 73 3.98 -11.84 39.46
N ARG A 74 4.09 -10.76 38.70
CA ARG A 74 2.97 -9.84 38.44
C ARG A 74 2.18 -10.31 37.23
N GLY A 75 1.03 -10.92 37.46
CA GLY A 75 0.12 -11.40 36.41
C GLY A 75 -0.21 -10.34 35.35
N LEU A 76 -0.39 -9.07 35.74
CA LEU A 76 -0.69 -7.98 34.81
C LEU A 76 0.38 -7.76 33.75
N ARG A 77 1.64 -8.14 33.99
CA ARG A 77 2.72 -8.07 33.00
C ARG A 77 2.47 -9.04 31.86
N TRP A 78 2.02 -10.25 32.18
CA TRP A 78 1.67 -11.28 31.19
C TRP A 78 0.44 -10.89 30.37
N ALA A 79 -0.57 -10.28 31.01
CA ALA A 79 -1.71 -9.71 30.29
C ALA A 79 -1.28 -8.61 29.32
N ALA A 80 -0.40 -7.70 29.74
CA ALA A 80 0.15 -6.66 28.88
C ALA A 80 0.97 -7.23 27.72
N LEU A 81 1.80 -8.26 27.97
CA LEU A 81 2.56 -8.96 26.93
C LEU A 81 1.63 -9.61 25.90
N ALA A 82 0.57 -10.30 26.35
CA ALA A 82 -0.40 -10.93 25.46
C ALA A 82 -1.12 -9.90 24.56
N LEU A 83 -1.55 -8.77 25.14
CA LEU A 83 -2.19 -7.68 24.39
C LEU A 83 -1.21 -7.02 23.40
N SER A 84 0.05 -6.78 23.81
CA SER A 84 1.08 -6.26 22.91
C SER A 84 1.39 -7.22 21.76
N SER A 85 1.42 -8.54 22.00
CA SER A 85 1.60 -9.54 20.96
C SER A 85 0.43 -9.55 19.97
N ALA A 86 -0.81 -9.45 20.47
CA ALA A 86 -2.01 -9.37 19.64
C ALA A 86 -2.01 -8.11 18.76
N ALA A 87 -1.59 -6.97 19.34
CA ALA A 87 -1.45 -5.70 18.66
C ALA A 87 -0.33 -5.73 17.61
N PHE A 88 0.84 -6.29 17.92
CA PHE A 88 1.92 -6.48 16.96
C PHE A 88 1.46 -7.35 15.79
N TRP A 89 0.80 -8.48 16.05
CA TRP A 89 0.28 -9.34 14.99
C TRP A 89 -0.75 -8.62 14.12
N HIS A 90 -1.70 -7.89 14.72
CA HIS A 90 -2.68 -7.11 13.96
C HIS A 90 -2.01 -6.01 13.13
N ALA A 91 -0.99 -5.36 13.69
CA ALA A 91 -0.21 -4.36 12.98
C ALA A 91 0.55 -4.97 11.80
N ALA A 92 1.13 -6.17 11.95
CA ALA A 92 1.89 -6.92 10.96
C ALA A 92 1.02 -7.63 9.90
N THR A 93 -0.31 -7.54 10.00
CA THR A 93 -1.26 -8.23 9.11
C THR A 93 -2.41 -7.29 8.69
N PRO A 94 -2.10 -6.18 7.99
CA PRO A 94 -3.05 -5.11 7.77
C PRO A 94 -4.05 -5.50 6.68
N GLY A 95 -5.33 -5.48 7.05
CA GLY A 95 -6.43 -5.67 6.12
C GLY A 95 -6.97 -4.36 5.53
N PRO A 96 -7.86 -4.42 4.53
CA PRO A 96 -8.25 -5.64 3.81
C PRO A 96 -7.15 -6.12 2.87
N LEU A 97 -7.03 -7.43 2.66
CA LEU A 97 -6.16 -8.01 1.64
C LEU A 97 -6.86 -7.99 0.28
N ILE A 98 -6.08 -8.17 -0.79
CA ILE A 98 -6.60 -8.22 -2.16
C ILE A 98 -7.39 -9.53 -2.32
N ASP A 99 -8.46 -9.48 -3.11
CA ASP A 99 -9.33 -10.63 -3.38
C ASP A 99 -8.50 -11.84 -3.86
N GLY A 100 -8.79 -13.02 -3.31
CA GLY A 100 -8.05 -14.27 -3.56
C GLY A 100 -6.97 -14.63 -2.53
N TRP A 101 -6.54 -13.70 -1.66
CA TRP A 101 -5.64 -14.03 -0.54
C TRP A 101 -6.22 -13.61 0.81
N HIS A 102 -6.64 -14.60 1.59
CA HIS A 102 -7.27 -14.37 2.90
C HIS A 102 -6.30 -13.83 3.96
N GLY A 103 -5.01 -14.14 3.85
CA GLY A 103 -3.92 -13.79 4.78
C GLY A 103 -4.18 -13.98 6.28
N LEU A 104 -3.35 -13.35 7.12
CA LEU A 104 -3.13 -13.81 8.50
C LEU A 104 -3.75 -12.91 9.59
N GLY A 105 -4.56 -11.94 9.21
CA GLY A 105 -5.16 -10.99 10.16
C GLY A 105 -6.27 -11.59 11.00
N TRP A 106 -6.50 -11.05 12.21
CA TRP A 106 -7.53 -11.56 13.13
C TRP A 106 -8.93 -11.63 12.54
N ARG A 107 -9.28 -10.74 11.60
CA ARG A 107 -10.61 -10.71 10.98
C ARG A 107 -10.88 -11.91 10.06
N THR A 108 -9.83 -12.55 9.56
CA THR A 108 -9.93 -13.62 8.56
C THR A 108 -10.50 -14.90 9.15
N MET A 109 -10.48 -15.06 10.48
CA MET A 109 -11.17 -16.18 11.15
C MET A 109 -12.70 -16.18 10.94
N PHE A 110 -13.28 -15.01 10.66
CA PHE A 110 -14.72 -14.85 10.41
C PHE A 110 -15.11 -14.94 8.93
N ASP A 111 -14.13 -14.94 8.02
CA ASP A 111 -14.39 -15.02 6.59
C ASP A 111 -14.62 -16.48 6.19
N PRO A 112 -15.81 -16.83 5.63
CA PRO A 112 -16.13 -18.20 5.26
C PRO A 112 -15.33 -18.73 4.07
N SER A 113 -14.72 -17.84 3.27
CA SER A 113 -13.90 -18.24 2.12
C SER A 113 -12.52 -18.76 2.51
N VAL A 114 -12.06 -18.50 3.74
CA VAL A 114 -10.74 -18.91 4.24
C VAL A 114 -10.73 -20.40 4.61
N PRO A 115 -9.63 -21.14 4.30
CA PRO A 115 -9.48 -22.53 4.71
C PRO A 115 -9.74 -22.75 6.21
N THR A 116 -10.58 -23.74 6.51
CA THR A 116 -10.98 -24.12 7.88
C THR A 116 -9.80 -24.27 8.86
N PRO A 117 -8.67 -24.93 8.50
CA PRO A 117 -7.52 -25.05 9.41
C PRO A 117 -6.93 -23.69 9.81
N GLN A 118 -6.84 -22.74 8.87
CA GLN A 118 -6.31 -21.40 9.12
C GLN A 118 -7.23 -20.61 10.05
N ARG A 119 -8.55 -20.68 9.83
CA ARG A 119 -9.54 -20.04 10.70
C ARG A 119 -9.47 -20.57 12.13
N PHE A 120 -9.39 -21.89 12.30
CA PHE A 120 -9.26 -22.52 13.61
C PHE A 120 -7.93 -22.17 14.30
N ALA A 121 -6.82 -22.14 13.57
CA ALA A 121 -5.54 -21.74 14.12
C ALA A 121 -5.58 -20.31 14.66
N LEU A 122 -6.13 -19.36 13.88
CA LEU A 122 -6.29 -17.97 14.32
C LEU A 122 -7.22 -17.84 15.52
N ALA A 123 -8.35 -18.55 15.52
CA ALA A 123 -9.29 -18.57 16.64
C ALA A 123 -8.64 -19.14 17.92
N ALA A 124 -7.87 -20.23 17.79
CA ALA A 124 -7.14 -20.82 18.92
C ALA A 124 -6.09 -19.86 19.48
N CYS A 125 -5.33 -19.17 18.63
CA CYS A 125 -4.38 -18.13 19.05
C CYS A 125 -5.08 -16.96 19.78
N ALA A 126 -6.23 -16.50 19.26
CA ALA A 126 -7.01 -15.44 19.89
C ALA A 126 -7.54 -15.88 21.28
N LEU A 127 -8.05 -17.10 21.39
CA LEU A 127 -8.50 -17.67 22.67
C LEU A 127 -7.35 -17.82 23.68
N ALA A 128 -6.16 -18.23 23.22
CA ALA A 128 -4.98 -18.30 24.08
C ALA A 128 -4.59 -16.91 24.63
N ILE A 129 -4.63 -15.87 23.80
CA ILE A 129 -4.42 -14.47 24.24
C ILE A 129 -5.44 -14.09 25.30
N VAL A 130 -6.73 -14.35 25.05
CA VAL A 130 -7.81 -14.05 26.01
C VAL A 130 -7.59 -14.80 27.33
N ALA A 131 -7.19 -16.06 27.30
CA ALA A 131 -6.89 -16.84 28.49
C ALA A 131 -5.72 -16.26 29.29
N VAL A 132 -4.63 -15.87 28.63
CA VAL A 132 -3.47 -15.24 29.31
C VAL A 132 -3.88 -13.91 29.94
N VAL A 133 -4.69 -13.10 29.26
CA VAL A 133 -5.21 -11.85 29.83
C VAL A 133 -6.08 -12.13 31.06
N ALA A 134 -7.05 -13.04 30.94
CA ALA A 134 -7.97 -13.41 32.01
C ALA A 134 -7.29 -13.99 33.26
N LEU A 135 -6.21 -14.77 33.06
CA LEU A 135 -5.40 -15.32 34.14
C LEU A 135 -4.46 -14.26 34.73
N GLY A 136 -3.84 -13.43 33.89
CA GLY A 136 -2.94 -12.36 34.31
C GLY A 136 -3.64 -11.26 35.12
N THR A 137 -4.94 -11.05 34.93
CA THR A 137 -5.74 -10.09 35.68
C THR A 137 -6.32 -10.63 36.99
N ARG A 138 -5.94 -11.84 37.44
CA ARG A 138 -6.38 -12.37 38.74
C ARG A 138 -5.55 -11.78 39.90
N PRO A 139 -6.18 -11.44 41.04
CA PRO A 139 -7.63 -11.35 41.28
C PRO A 139 -8.25 -10.17 40.54
N TRP A 140 -9.51 -10.30 40.11
CA TRP A 140 -10.22 -9.34 39.25
C TRP A 140 -10.70 -8.10 40.05
N ASP A 141 -9.80 -7.48 40.80
CA ASP A 141 -10.08 -6.26 41.55
C ASP A 141 -9.89 -5.03 40.65
N VAL A 142 -10.91 -4.79 39.81
CA VAL A 142 -10.92 -3.69 38.84
C VAL A 142 -10.74 -2.34 39.55
N ARG A 143 -11.28 -2.17 40.77
CA ARG A 143 -11.15 -0.90 41.51
C ARG A 143 -9.70 -0.66 41.92
N ALA A 144 -9.03 -1.67 42.47
CA ALA A 144 -7.61 -1.57 42.79
C ALA A 144 -6.74 -1.33 41.56
N MET A 145 -7.03 -2.02 40.45
CA MET A 145 -6.30 -1.84 39.18
C MET A 145 -6.44 -0.41 38.64
N LEU A 146 -7.66 0.16 38.67
CA LEU A 146 -7.91 1.54 38.24
C LEU A 146 -7.21 2.55 39.16
N ALA A 147 -7.20 2.30 40.47
CA ALA A 147 -6.50 3.14 41.44
C ALA A 147 -4.98 3.12 41.21
N ASP A 148 -4.37 1.95 40.99
CA ASP A 148 -2.93 1.82 40.67
C ASP A 148 -2.60 2.49 39.34
N ALA A 149 -3.42 2.28 38.30
CA ALA A 149 -3.24 2.94 37.00
C ALA A 149 -3.33 4.47 37.11
N ARG A 150 -4.21 4.99 37.97
CA ARG A 150 -4.34 6.43 38.23
C ARG A 150 -3.11 6.96 39.00
N ALA A 151 -2.68 6.25 40.03
CA ALA A 151 -1.50 6.61 40.83
C ALA A 151 -0.22 6.65 39.97
N ARG A 152 -0.09 5.76 38.98
CA ARG A 152 1.02 5.74 38.03
C ARG A 152 0.85 6.68 36.84
N GLY A 153 -0.27 7.41 36.77
CA GLY A 153 -0.56 8.34 35.68
C GLY A 153 -0.68 7.69 34.31
N VAL A 154 -1.13 6.43 34.23
CA VAL A 154 -1.33 5.70 32.96
C VAL A 154 -2.78 5.47 32.61
N LEU A 155 -3.72 5.67 33.55
CA LEU A 155 -5.14 5.42 33.34
C LEU A 155 -5.70 6.11 32.08
N GLY A 156 -5.35 7.37 31.85
CA GLY A 156 -5.81 8.11 30.66
C GLY A 156 -5.27 7.51 29.35
N LEU A 157 -4.01 7.08 29.33
CA LEU A 157 -3.40 6.44 28.15
C LEU A 157 -4.06 5.09 27.85
N LEU A 158 -4.32 4.29 28.88
CA LEU A 158 -5.01 3.01 28.76
C LEU A 158 -6.45 3.18 28.28
N ALA A 159 -7.18 4.17 28.82
CA ALA A 159 -8.55 4.46 28.41
C ALA A 159 -8.62 4.92 26.95
N VAL A 160 -7.73 5.83 26.53
CA VAL A 160 -7.64 6.28 25.13
C VAL A 160 -7.29 5.12 24.21
N SER A 161 -6.30 4.30 24.57
CA SER A 161 -5.92 3.12 23.79
C SER A 161 -7.10 2.17 23.61
N ALA A 162 -7.77 1.79 24.71
CA ALA A 162 -8.92 0.88 24.67
C ALA A 162 -10.06 1.44 23.80
N ALA A 163 -10.41 2.72 23.95
CA ALA A 163 -11.45 3.35 23.15
C ALA A 163 -11.11 3.35 21.65
N LEU A 164 -9.90 3.74 21.29
CA LEU A 164 -9.45 3.78 19.89
C LEU A 164 -9.35 2.36 19.28
N MET A 165 -8.94 1.36 20.06
CA MET A 165 -8.94 -0.04 19.60
C MET A 165 -10.35 -0.55 19.29
N VAL A 166 -11.35 -0.17 20.10
CA VAL A 166 -12.76 -0.50 19.82
C VAL A 166 -13.23 0.19 18.54
N VAL A 167 -12.93 1.47 18.37
CA VAL A 167 -13.29 2.23 17.15
C VAL A 167 -12.67 1.58 15.90
N ARG A 168 -11.42 1.13 15.98
CA ARG A 168 -10.74 0.43 14.87
C ARG A 168 -11.46 -0.85 14.42
N GLN A 169 -12.19 -1.53 15.30
CA GLN A 169 -12.89 -2.77 14.96
C GLN A 169 -14.23 -2.56 14.25
N LEU A 170 -14.71 -1.32 14.13
CA LEU A 170 -15.98 -1.05 13.46
C LEU A 170 -15.87 -1.30 11.93
N PRO A 171 -16.74 -2.14 11.34
CA PRO A 171 -16.60 -2.65 9.97
C PRO A 171 -16.86 -1.61 8.87
N GLY A 172 -17.54 -0.50 9.19
CA GLY A 172 -17.91 0.52 8.21
C GLY A 172 -16.79 1.49 7.82
N ILE A 173 -15.62 1.41 8.45
CA ILE A 173 -14.61 2.46 8.35
C ILE A 173 -13.50 2.14 7.32
N ASP A 174 -13.38 0.91 6.81
CA ASP A 174 -12.26 0.50 5.94
C ASP A 174 -12.44 0.83 4.42
N ARG A 175 -13.44 1.63 4.02
CA ARG A 175 -13.69 2.00 2.61
C ARG A 175 -12.95 3.27 2.21
N GLU A 176 -12.44 3.37 0.99
CA GLU A 176 -11.79 4.61 0.49
C GLU A 176 -12.76 5.82 0.49
N PRO A 177 -12.31 7.04 0.86
CA PRO A 177 -11.08 7.36 1.57
C PRO A 177 -11.21 7.21 3.10
N PHE A 178 -12.38 6.88 3.63
CA PHE A 178 -12.63 6.71 5.07
C PHE A 178 -11.65 5.75 5.76
N GLY A 179 -11.14 4.73 5.04
CA GLY A 179 -10.11 3.78 5.47
C GLY A 179 -8.81 4.41 5.94
N PHE A 180 -8.59 5.69 5.61
CA PHE A 180 -7.52 6.53 6.13
C PHE A 180 -7.60 6.72 7.66
N TRP A 181 -8.78 7.10 8.18
CA TRP A 181 -8.97 7.40 9.60
C TRP A 181 -8.82 6.21 10.56
N PRO A 182 -9.40 5.02 10.32
CA PRO A 182 -9.27 3.90 11.24
C PRO A 182 -7.82 3.42 11.35
N ARG A 183 -6.99 3.57 10.31
CA ARG A 183 -5.56 3.30 10.40
C ARG A 183 -4.85 4.28 11.34
N TRP A 184 -5.14 5.57 11.24
CA TRP A 184 -4.62 6.56 12.19
C TRP A 184 -5.12 6.34 13.62
N VAL A 185 -6.41 6.04 13.79
CA VAL A 185 -7.01 5.64 15.08
C VAL A 185 -6.25 4.46 15.69
N TYR A 186 -5.89 3.48 14.87
CA TYR A 186 -5.08 2.34 15.31
C TYR A 186 -3.69 2.78 15.77
N VAL A 187 -2.97 3.56 14.96
CA VAL A 187 -1.64 4.09 15.33
C VAL A 187 -1.69 4.92 16.62
N TRP A 188 -2.69 5.79 16.79
CA TRP A 188 -2.84 6.58 18.01
C TRP A 188 -3.16 5.72 19.24
N GLY A 189 -3.99 4.68 19.07
CA GLY A 189 -4.27 3.74 20.15
C GLY A 189 -3.02 2.91 20.54
N LEU A 190 -2.20 2.54 19.55
CA LEU A 190 -0.90 1.88 19.78
C LEU A 190 0.10 2.81 20.45
N LEU A 191 0.17 4.08 20.05
CA LEU A 191 1.04 5.08 20.69
C LEU A 191 0.64 5.30 22.15
N ALA A 192 -0.66 5.44 22.43
CA ALA A 192 -1.16 5.55 23.80
C ALA A 192 -0.78 4.31 24.63
N TRP A 193 -0.93 3.11 24.07
CA TRP A 193 -0.49 1.86 24.69
C TRP A 193 1.03 1.82 24.95
N ALA A 194 1.84 2.14 23.94
CA ALA A 194 3.29 2.16 24.02
C ALA A 194 3.79 3.14 25.09
N PHE A 195 3.19 4.33 25.19
CA PHE A 195 3.51 5.29 26.25
C PHE A 195 3.10 4.80 27.64
N ALA A 196 1.97 4.08 27.76
CA ALA A 196 1.61 3.44 29.02
C ALA A 196 2.63 2.37 29.41
N MET A 197 3.04 1.53 28.45
CA MET A 197 4.06 0.50 28.67
C MET A 197 5.42 1.12 29.06
N LEU A 198 5.80 2.22 28.42
CA LEU A 198 7.04 2.94 28.73
C LEU A 198 7.04 3.46 30.17
N ARG A 199 5.91 4.02 30.64
CA ARG A 199 5.75 4.48 32.03
C ARG A 199 5.72 3.33 33.05
N LEU A 200 5.20 2.18 32.65
CA LEU A 200 5.13 0.99 33.50
C LEU A 200 6.41 0.15 33.46
N ALA A 201 7.31 0.38 32.49
CA ALA A 201 8.50 -0.42 32.31
C ALA A 201 9.44 -0.29 33.52
N PRO A 202 9.90 -1.42 34.10
CA PRO A 202 10.88 -1.37 35.19
C PRO A 202 12.20 -0.73 34.74
N ALA A 203 12.85 0.01 35.64
CA ALA A 203 14.12 0.67 35.32
C ALA A 203 15.21 -0.35 34.94
N ALA A 204 15.95 -0.06 33.87
CA ALA A 204 17.06 -0.91 33.41
C ALA A 204 18.26 -0.93 34.38
N GLY A 205 18.31 0.00 35.34
CA GLY A 205 19.46 0.26 36.21
C GLY A 205 20.38 1.33 35.62
N GLY A 206 21.30 1.86 36.43
CA GLY A 206 22.28 2.87 35.99
C GLY A 206 23.54 2.28 35.37
N GLY A 207 24.36 3.16 34.75
CA GLY A 207 25.69 2.81 34.23
C GLY A 207 25.68 1.95 32.97
N ARG A 208 26.84 1.34 32.66
CA ARG A 208 27.07 0.59 31.40
C ARG A 208 26.11 -0.60 31.21
N ARG A 209 25.74 -1.28 32.30
CA ARG A 209 24.79 -2.41 32.25
C ARG A 209 23.38 -1.95 31.88
N GLY A 210 22.91 -0.84 32.45
CA GLY A 210 21.63 -0.24 32.09
C GLY A 210 21.59 0.21 30.63
N ALA A 211 22.66 0.87 30.16
CA ALA A 211 22.80 1.26 28.76
C ALA A 211 22.78 0.05 27.80
N ALA A 212 23.49 -1.03 28.15
CA ALA A 212 23.49 -2.26 27.35
C ALA A 212 22.09 -2.88 27.26
N ILE A 213 21.32 -2.92 28.35
CA ILE A 213 19.94 -3.42 28.36
C ILE A 213 19.06 -2.59 27.41
N VAL A 214 19.12 -1.26 27.52
CA VAL A 214 18.33 -0.36 26.65
C VAL A 214 18.72 -0.54 25.19
N ALA A 215 20.01 -0.65 24.88
CA ALA A 215 20.50 -0.92 23.53
C ALA A 215 19.97 -2.25 22.99
N THR A 216 19.99 -3.32 23.79
CA THR A 216 19.41 -4.62 23.41
C THR A 216 17.91 -4.51 23.16
N MET A 217 17.15 -3.80 24.00
CA MET A 217 15.72 -3.60 23.79
C MET A 217 15.43 -2.87 22.46
N ILE A 218 16.20 -1.83 22.14
CA ILE A 218 16.07 -1.12 20.86
C ILE A 218 16.39 -2.06 19.69
N ALA A 219 17.48 -2.82 19.77
CA ALA A 219 17.86 -3.78 18.73
C ALA A 219 16.78 -4.85 18.50
N VAL A 220 16.20 -5.40 19.57
CA VAL A 220 15.08 -6.36 19.48
C VAL A 220 13.85 -5.69 18.87
N SER A 221 13.54 -4.45 19.23
CA SER A 221 12.41 -3.71 18.66
C SER A 221 12.59 -3.48 17.15
N ILE A 222 13.80 -3.17 16.69
CA ILE A 222 14.12 -3.02 15.27
C ILE A 222 14.02 -4.38 14.56
N GLY A 223 14.50 -5.46 15.18
CA GLY A 223 14.36 -6.81 14.65
C GLY A 223 12.90 -7.23 14.48
N LEU A 224 12.04 -6.90 15.44
CA LEU A 224 10.58 -7.13 15.36
C LEU A 224 9.92 -6.27 14.28
N ASP A 225 10.33 -5.01 14.11
CA ASP A 225 9.84 -4.16 13.02
C ASP A 225 10.21 -4.76 11.65
N PHE A 226 11.45 -5.21 11.47
CA PHE A 226 11.89 -5.90 10.26
C PHE A 226 11.09 -7.19 10.01
N PHE A 227 10.88 -8.01 11.05
CA PHE A 227 10.04 -9.21 10.95
C PHE A 227 8.59 -8.87 10.56
N GLY A 228 7.98 -7.88 11.21
CA GLY A 228 6.62 -7.44 10.91
C GLY A 228 6.47 -6.95 9.46
N ARG A 229 7.45 -6.19 8.95
CA ARG A 229 7.51 -5.79 7.52
C ARG A 229 7.75 -6.98 6.59
N GLY A 230 8.48 -7.99 7.02
CA GLY A 230 8.61 -9.27 6.29
C GLY A 230 7.25 -9.97 6.15
N VAL A 231 6.43 -9.97 7.21
CA VAL A 231 5.05 -10.48 7.16
C VAL A 231 4.17 -9.64 6.22
N PHE A 232 4.33 -8.30 6.21
CA PHE A 232 3.67 -7.44 5.21
C PHE A 232 4.01 -7.84 3.79
N TRP A 233 5.30 -7.97 3.50
CA TRP A 233 5.77 -8.34 2.18
C TRP A 233 5.26 -9.72 1.78
N TYR A 234 5.27 -10.71 2.67
CA TYR A 234 4.69 -12.02 2.37
C TYR A 234 3.20 -11.95 1.97
N GLN A 235 2.44 -11.06 2.61
CA GLN A 235 1.04 -10.84 2.26
C GLN A 235 0.86 -10.01 0.98
N ARG A 236 1.80 -9.10 0.68
CA ARG A 236 1.78 -8.18 -0.46
C ARG A 236 3.15 -8.20 -1.17
N PRO A 237 3.48 -9.30 -1.86
CA PRO A 237 4.84 -9.54 -2.32
C PRO A 237 5.22 -8.74 -3.57
N ILE A 238 4.21 -8.16 -4.25
CA ILE A 238 4.37 -7.26 -5.38
C ILE A 238 3.87 -5.88 -4.97
N ASN A 239 4.74 -4.87 -5.08
CA ASN A 239 4.41 -3.49 -4.70
C ASN A 239 3.27 -2.93 -5.55
N ARG A 240 2.35 -2.19 -4.92
CA ARG A 240 1.19 -1.55 -5.57
C ARG A 240 0.35 -2.53 -6.41
N LEU A 241 0.36 -3.81 -6.07
CA LEU A 241 -0.54 -4.77 -6.70
C LEU A 241 -1.98 -4.40 -6.34
N ARG A 242 -2.80 -4.17 -7.36
CA ARG A 242 -4.22 -3.83 -7.22
C ARG A 242 -5.01 -4.56 -8.28
N GLU A 243 -6.13 -5.12 -7.88
CA GLU A 243 -7.11 -5.66 -8.82
C GLU A 243 -7.94 -4.49 -9.36
N VAL A 244 -7.84 -4.25 -10.67
CA VAL A 244 -8.55 -3.17 -11.38
C VAL A 244 -9.91 -3.67 -11.84
N ILE A 245 -9.95 -4.90 -12.34
CA ILE A 245 -11.18 -5.60 -12.72
C ILE A 245 -11.15 -7.00 -12.11
N PRO A 246 -12.12 -7.34 -11.24
CA PRO A 246 -12.14 -8.61 -10.53
C PRO A 246 -11.91 -9.84 -11.43
N GLY A 247 -10.88 -10.61 -11.12
CA GLY A 247 -10.48 -11.83 -11.82
C GLY A 247 -9.92 -11.63 -13.24
N ARG A 248 -9.74 -10.39 -13.71
CA ARG A 248 -9.41 -10.11 -15.12
C ARG A 248 -8.17 -9.27 -15.31
N LEU A 249 -8.09 -8.14 -14.61
CA LEU A 249 -7.06 -7.13 -14.84
C LEU A 249 -6.48 -6.67 -13.52
N TYR A 250 -5.17 -6.81 -13.39
CA TYR A 250 -4.39 -6.43 -12.25
C TYR A 250 -3.34 -5.42 -12.67
N LEU A 251 -2.99 -4.54 -11.74
CA LEU A 251 -2.00 -3.49 -11.92
C LEU A 251 -0.94 -3.65 -10.84
N SER A 252 0.35 -3.50 -11.17
CA SER A 252 1.40 -3.52 -10.15
C SER A 252 2.61 -2.67 -10.51
N ALA A 253 3.51 -2.50 -9.54
CA ALA A 253 4.89 -2.13 -9.84
C ALA A 253 5.63 -3.35 -10.39
N MET A 254 6.86 -3.14 -10.84
CA MET A 254 7.70 -4.17 -11.39
C MET A 254 7.85 -5.34 -10.41
N PRO A 255 7.45 -6.55 -10.82
CA PRO A 255 7.53 -7.69 -9.94
C PRO A 255 8.96 -8.23 -9.88
N THR A 256 9.27 -8.93 -8.79
CA THR A 256 10.47 -9.77 -8.68
C THR A 256 10.08 -11.23 -8.86
N TYR A 257 11.04 -12.12 -9.14
CA TYR A 257 10.78 -13.55 -9.24
C TYR A 257 10.07 -14.09 -7.98
N ALA A 258 10.62 -13.79 -6.78
CA ALA A 258 10.02 -14.18 -5.51
C ALA A 258 8.63 -13.56 -5.30
N GLY A 259 8.42 -12.35 -5.82
CA GLY A 259 7.11 -11.70 -5.83
C GLY A 259 6.08 -12.48 -6.64
N LEU A 260 6.45 -12.88 -7.86
CA LEU A 260 5.61 -13.66 -8.76
C LEU A 260 5.38 -15.08 -8.26
N GLU A 261 6.39 -15.74 -7.68
CA GLU A 261 6.26 -17.08 -7.10
C GLU A 261 5.20 -17.11 -5.99
N LEU A 262 5.13 -16.07 -5.17
CA LEU A 262 4.10 -15.94 -4.15
C LEU A 262 2.74 -15.51 -4.73
N ALA A 263 2.71 -14.70 -5.79
CA ALA A 263 1.49 -14.16 -6.37
C ALA A 263 0.78 -15.12 -7.33
N GLN A 264 1.52 -15.93 -8.09
CA GLN A 264 0.98 -16.79 -9.14
C GLN A 264 0.01 -17.86 -8.61
N PRO A 265 0.26 -18.53 -7.47
CA PRO A 265 -0.71 -19.45 -6.88
C PRO A 265 -1.99 -18.76 -6.38
N ARG A 266 -1.97 -17.43 -6.22
CA ARG A 266 -3.08 -16.63 -5.68
C ARG A 266 -3.97 -16.06 -6.78
N TYR A 267 -3.35 -15.54 -7.84
CA TYR A 267 -4.06 -14.81 -8.91
C TYR A 267 -4.06 -15.54 -10.25
N HIS A 268 -3.21 -16.56 -10.42
CA HIS A 268 -3.15 -17.39 -11.63
C HIS A 268 -3.00 -16.58 -12.92
N PHE A 269 -2.07 -15.62 -12.95
CA PHE A 269 -1.86 -14.76 -14.12
C PHE A 269 -1.56 -15.63 -15.36
N LYS A 270 -2.25 -15.33 -16.45
CA LYS A 270 -2.01 -15.94 -17.77
C LYS A 270 -1.17 -15.04 -18.68
N THR A 271 -1.25 -13.73 -18.46
CA THR A 271 -0.51 -12.77 -19.26
C THR A 271 0.07 -11.65 -18.40
N ILE A 272 1.30 -11.26 -18.72
CA ILE A 272 1.96 -10.08 -18.17
C ILE A 272 2.13 -9.06 -19.30
N ILE A 273 1.71 -7.81 -19.07
CA ILE A 273 1.95 -6.68 -19.95
C ILE A 273 2.96 -5.76 -19.25
N ASN A 274 4.20 -5.80 -19.72
CA ASN A 274 5.26 -4.91 -19.27
C ASN A 274 5.28 -3.64 -20.13
N LEU A 275 4.89 -2.52 -19.52
CA LEU A 275 4.89 -1.20 -20.15
C LEU A 275 6.21 -0.44 -19.96
N PHE A 276 7.21 -1.06 -19.33
CA PHE A 276 8.54 -0.49 -19.22
C PHE A 276 9.32 -0.75 -20.53
N PRO A 277 10.00 0.26 -21.12
CA PRO A 277 10.72 0.09 -22.37
C PRO A 277 12.05 -0.62 -22.07
N GLU A 278 12.00 -1.94 -21.94
CA GLU A 278 13.16 -2.78 -21.59
C GLU A 278 14.30 -2.72 -22.60
N PHE A 279 14.05 -2.13 -23.79
CA PHE A 279 15.05 -1.91 -24.82
C PHE A 279 15.96 -0.68 -24.57
N THR A 280 15.66 0.15 -23.57
CA THR A 280 16.49 1.32 -23.24
C THR A 280 17.57 0.98 -22.20
N PRO A 281 18.62 1.80 -22.05
CA PRO A 281 19.64 1.60 -21.01
C PRO A 281 19.07 1.60 -19.58
N GLU A 282 17.89 2.20 -19.38
CA GLU A 282 17.17 2.22 -18.12
C GLU A 282 16.34 0.95 -17.86
N GLY A 283 16.46 -0.06 -18.75
CA GLY A 283 15.87 -1.39 -18.62
C GLY A 283 15.99 -1.96 -17.21
N SER A 284 14.97 -2.71 -16.81
CA SER A 284 14.87 -3.26 -15.48
C SER A 284 15.97 -4.29 -15.19
N PRO A 285 16.60 -4.23 -14.00
CA PRO A 285 17.47 -5.30 -13.55
C PRO A 285 16.71 -6.62 -13.27
N HIS A 286 15.38 -6.56 -13.08
CA HIS A 286 14.52 -7.71 -12.81
C HIS A 286 13.90 -8.32 -14.07
N TRP A 287 14.04 -7.68 -15.23
CA TRP A 287 13.43 -8.17 -16.48
C TRP A 287 13.85 -9.61 -16.84
N PRO A 288 15.13 -10.01 -16.77
CA PRO A 288 15.53 -11.40 -17.07
C PRO A 288 14.90 -12.43 -16.12
N ASP A 289 14.66 -12.04 -14.87
CA ASP A 289 14.00 -12.88 -13.87
C ASP A 289 12.51 -13.04 -14.14
N GLU A 290 11.84 -11.95 -14.54
CA GLU A 290 10.44 -11.95 -14.93
C GLU A 290 10.20 -12.82 -16.17
N GLU A 291 11.02 -12.67 -17.21
CA GLU A 291 10.95 -13.50 -18.41
C GLU A 291 11.18 -14.99 -18.10
N ARG A 292 12.14 -15.29 -17.20
CA ARG A 292 12.38 -16.66 -16.74
C ARG A 292 11.15 -17.22 -16.04
N PHE A 293 10.60 -16.49 -15.08
CA PHE A 293 9.40 -16.91 -14.36
C PHE A 293 8.24 -17.20 -15.32
N ALA A 294 8.00 -16.29 -16.26
CA ALA A 294 6.92 -16.42 -17.23
C ALA A 294 7.07 -17.67 -18.10
N ARG A 295 8.29 -17.96 -18.60
CA ARG A 295 8.57 -19.19 -19.36
C ARG A 295 8.33 -20.46 -18.53
N GLU A 296 8.78 -20.49 -17.28
CA GLU A 296 8.62 -21.64 -16.39
C GLU A 296 7.15 -21.95 -16.06
N HIS A 297 6.31 -20.92 -16.05
CA HIS A 297 4.90 -21.02 -15.65
C HIS A 297 3.92 -20.94 -16.84
N GLY A 298 4.43 -20.89 -18.07
CA GLY A 298 3.61 -20.80 -19.28
C GLY A 298 2.80 -19.49 -19.39
N ILE A 299 3.31 -18.40 -18.83
CA ILE A 299 2.69 -17.08 -18.84
C ILE A 299 3.13 -16.34 -20.10
N SER A 300 2.18 -15.78 -20.85
CA SER A 300 2.48 -14.94 -22.01
C SER A 300 2.99 -13.57 -21.55
N VAL A 301 4.01 -13.03 -22.20
CA VAL A 301 4.52 -11.69 -21.89
C VAL A 301 4.43 -10.80 -23.11
N TYR A 302 3.85 -9.61 -22.93
CA TYR A 302 3.81 -8.54 -23.92
C TYR A 302 4.70 -7.38 -23.45
N THR A 303 5.59 -6.92 -24.33
CA THR A 303 6.45 -5.76 -24.07
C THR A 303 6.49 -4.84 -25.29
N GLN A 304 6.80 -3.57 -25.05
CA GLN A 304 6.96 -2.59 -26.11
C GLN A 304 8.21 -2.92 -26.95
N SER A 305 8.01 -3.04 -28.26
CA SER A 305 9.09 -3.33 -29.20
C SER A 305 9.99 -2.12 -29.45
N PRO A 306 11.32 -2.30 -29.65
CA PRO A 306 12.24 -1.20 -29.98
C PRO A 306 11.89 -0.44 -31.26
N ASP A 307 11.16 -1.09 -32.19
CA ASP A 307 10.70 -0.48 -33.45
C ASP A 307 9.47 0.43 -33.28
N ASP A 308 8.84 0.42 -32.10
CA ASP A 308 7.80 1.35 -31.70
C ASP A 308 8.16 2.01 -30.35
N PRO A 309 9.19 2.88 -30.30
CA PRO A 309 9.61 3.53 -29.06
C PRO A 309 8.57 4.50 -28.49
N THR A 310 7.50 4.74 -29.25
CA THR A 310 6.47 5.75 -29.01
C THR A 310 5.18 5.16 -28.42
N GLY A 311 5.05 3.84 -28.55
CA GLY A 311 3.87 3.07 -28.18
C GLY A 311 2.66 3.30 -29.09
N LEU A 312 2.85 3.83 -30.31
CA LEU A 312 1.75 4.11 -31.24
C LEU A 312 1.03 2.85 -31.69
N ARG A 313 1.75 1.72 -31.81
CA ARG A 313 1.20 0.39 -32.06
C ARG A 313 1.02 -0.38 -30.76
N SER A 314 2.01 -0.31 -29.86
CA SER A 314 2.04 -1.19 -28.70
C SER A 314 0.95 -0.91 -27.66
N ILE A 315 0.55 0.35 -27.52
CA ILE A 315 -0.56 0.73 -26.64
C ILE A 315 -1.89 0.14 -27.15
N PRO A 316 -2.33 0.40 -28.40
CA PRO A 316 -3.54 -0.26 -28.93
C PRO A 316 -3.51 -1.79 -28.86
N GLU A 317 -2.39 -2.42 -29.19
CA GLU A 317 -2.22 -3.88 -29.15
C GLU A 317 -2.34 -4.44 -27.74
N SER A 318 -1.64 -3.84 -26.76
CA SER A 318 -1.73 -4.26 -25.36
C SER A 318 -3.14 -4.06 -24.79
N LEU A 319 -3.82 -2.96 -25.16
CA LEU A 319 -5.22 -2.74 -24.77
C LEU A 319 -6.15 -3.79 -25.36
N ALA A 320 -5.92 -4.23 -26.61
CA ALA A 320 -6.70 -5.31 -27.23
C ALA A 320 -6.41 -6.66 -26.58
N LEU A 321 -5.14 -6.95 -26.28
CA LEU A 321 -4.72 -8.17 -25.58
C LEU A 321 -5.42 -8.29 -24.22
N ALA A 322 -5.46 -7.20 -23.46
CA ALA A 322 -6.10 -7.17 -22.15
C ALA A 322 -7.63 -7.24 -22.20
N ASP A 323 -8.23 -6.94 -23.35
CA ASP A 323 -9.68 -7.02 -23.58
C ASP A 323 -10.16 -8.43 -23.94
N ASP A 324 -9.25 -9.27 -24.43
CA ASP A 324 -9.53 -10.65 -24.83
C ASP A 324 -9.59 -11.59 -23.62
N PRO A 325 -10.74 -12.24 -23.34
CA PRO A 325 -10.90 -13.19 -22.24
C PRO A 325 -9.92 -14.37 -22.25
N ALA A 326 -9.35 -14.74 -23.40
CA ALA A 326 -8.36 -15.81 -23.48
C ALA A 326 -7.09 -15.49 -22.66
N ASN A 327 -6.77 -14.21 -22.48
CA ASN A 327 -5.58 -13.73 -21.80
C ASN A 327 -5.80 -13.48 -20.29
N TRP A 328 -7.04 -13.57 -19.80
CA TRP A 328 -7.33 -13.30 -18.39
C TRP A 328 -6.95 -14.48 -17.47
N PRO A 329 -6.35 -14.21 -16.29
CA PRO A 329 -6.06 -12.88 -15.72
C PRO A 329 -4.77 -12.23 -16.23
N VAL A 330 -4.82 -10.90 -16.45
CA VAL A 330 -3.72 -10.08 -16.97
C VAL A 330 -3.10 -9.24 -15.86
N LEU A 331 -1.78 -9.28 -15.72
CA LEU A 331 -1.00 -8.39 -14.87
C LEU A 331 -0.34 -7.30 -15.71
N VAL A 332 -0.69 -6.04 -15.49
CA VAL A 332 -0.07 -4.89 -16.15
C VAL A 332 0.88 -4.20 -15.17
N HIS A 333 2.12 -3.94 -15.58
CA HIS A 333 3.04 -3.17 -14.76
C HIS A 333 3.94 -2.25 -15.58
N CYS A 334 4.69 -1.42 -14.88
CA CYS A 334 5.82 -0.65 -15.39
C CYS A 334 6.88 -0.69 -14.27
N HIS A 335 7.65 0.37 -14.07
CA HIS A 335 8.61 0.43 -12.97
C HIS A 335 7.94 0.52 -11.59
N ALA A 336 7.30 1.65 -11.28
CA ALA A 336 6.75 1.92 -9.95
C ALA A 336 5.21 1.91 -9.91
N SER A 337 4.54 1.57 -11.01
CA SER A 337 3.07 1.68 -11.13
C SER A 337 2.52 3.09 -10.86
N MET A 338 3.30 4.13 -11.21
CA MET A 338 2.90 5.52 -10.97
C MET A 338 2.44 6.19 -12.25
N ASP A 339 3.22 6.10 -13.33
CA ASP A 339 2.97 6.87 -14.55
C ASP A 339 2.31 6.03 -15.65
N ARG A 340 3.09 5.14 -16.27
CA ARG A 340 2.66 4.40 -17.48
C ARG A 340 1.50 3.45 -17.25
N SER A 341 1.56 2.60 -16.23
CA SER A 341 0.51 1.61 -16.01
C SER A 341 -0.81 2.22 -15.58
N PRO A 342 -0.86 3.19 -14.65
CA PRO A 342 -2.11 3.90 -14.39
C PRO A 342 -2.60 4.67 -15.61
N ALA A 343 -1.72 5.36 -16.36
CA ALA A 343 -2.12 6.02 -17.59
C ALA A 343 -2.73 5.05 -18.61
N TRP A 344 -2.14 3.86 -18.75
CA TRP A 344 -2.66 2.77 -19.57
C TRP A 344 -4.03 2.29 -19.08
N VAL A 345 -4.23 2.14 -17.77
CA VAL A 345 -5.55 1.80 -17.21
C VAL A 345 -6.59 2.87 -17.56
N GLY A 346 -6.25 4.15 -17.44
CA GLY A 346 -7.19 5.21 -17.84
C GLY A 346 -7.52 5.19 -19.34
N MET A 347 -6.54 4.90 -20.20
CA MET A 347 -6.80 4.67 -21.63
C MET A 347 -7.68 3.44 -21.87
N TYR A 348 -7.52 2.37 -21.08
CA TYR A 348 -8.36 1.18 -21.15
C TYR A 348 -9.80 1.46 -20.70
N ARG A 349 -9.99 2.08 -19.53
CA ARG A 349 -11.30 2.52 -19.02
C ARG A 349 -12.02 3.41 -20.02
N PHE A 350 -11.29 4.39 -20.57
CA PHE A 350 -11.83 5.27 -21.60
C PHE A 350 -12.12 4.46 -22.87
N ALA A 351 -11.12 3.98 -23.60
CA ALA A 351 -11.32 3.46 -24.95
C ALA A 351 -12.10 2.14 -25.03
N LYS A 352 -11.95 1.24 -24.05
CA LYS A 352 -12.56 -0.10 -24.08
C LYS A 352 -13.85 -0.20 -23.27
N GLN A 353 -13.95 0.53 -22.15
CA GLN A 353 -15.07 0.36 -21.21
C GLN A 353 -16.09 1.48 -21.20
N GLY A 354 -15.91 2.54 -22.00
CA GLY A 354 -16.93 3.57 -22.08
C GLY A 354 -16.86 4.62 -20.97
N TRP A 355 -15.87 4.59 -20.08
CA TRP A 355 -15.84 5.51 -18.93
C TRP A 355 -15.57 6.95 -19.36
N PRO A 356 -16.20 7.96 -18.72
CA PRO A 356 -15.77 9.35 -18.80
C PRO A 356 -14.29 9.49 -18.41
N LEU A 357 -13.57 10.42 -19.06
CA LEU A 357 -12.13 10.54 -18.81
C LEU A 357 -11.82 11.07 -17.40
N ASP A 358 -12.66 11.92 -16.82
CA ASP A 358 -12.48 12.41 -15.44
C ASP A 358 -12.57 11.27 -14.42
N GLU A 359 -13.51 10.33 -14.60
CA GLU A 359 -13.62 9.15 -13.74
C GLU A 359 -12.39 8.24 -13.86
N ALA A 360 -11.89 8.04 -15.08
CA ALA A 360 -10.65 7.29 -15.31
C ALA A 360 -9.44 7.97 -14.65
N ILE A 361 -9.33 9.30 -14.72
CA ILE A 361 -8.26 10.06 -14.05
C ILE A 361 -8.40 10.00 -12.53
N ARG A 362 -9.61 10.06 -11.97
CA ARG A 362 -9.83 9.86 -10.53
C ARG A 362 -9.35 8.48 -10.07
N GLU A 363 -9.58 7.42 -10.84
CA GLU A 363 -9.05 6.09 -10.51
C GLU A 363 -7.51 6.09 -10.47
N ILE A 364 -6.87 6.78 -11.44
CA ILE A 364 -5.41 6.94 -11.49
C ILE A 364 -4.88 7.69 -10.28
N GLU A 365 -5.49 8.82 -9.92
CA GLU A 365 -5.09 9.63 -8.78
C GLU A 365 -5.14 8.85 -7.47
N ARG A 366 -6.22 8.07 -7.27
CA ARG A 366 -6.38 7.22 -6.09
C ARG A 366 -5.28 6.17 -5.98
N HIS A 367 -4.97 5.48 -7.08
CA HIS A 367 -3.89 4.48 -7.11
C HIS A 367 -2.50 5.09 -6.91
N ARG A 368 -2.25 6.25 -7.54
CA ARG A 368 -0.95 6.92 -7.47
C ARG A 368 -0.69 7.47 -6.07
N GLY A 369 -1.68 8.14 -5.49
CA GLY A 369 -1.51 9.02 -4.35
C GLY A 369 -1.05 10.44 -4.72
N SER A 370 -1.07 10.77 -6.01
CA SER A 370 -0.70 12.09 -6.55
C SER A 370 -1.43 12.34 -7.86
N ARG A 371 -1.49 13.60 -8.30
CA ARG A 371 -2.04 13.90 -9.63
C ARG A 371 -1.14 13.31 -10.74
N PRO A 372 -1.68 12.95 -11.91
CA PRO A 372 -0.88 12.48 -13.02
C PRO A 372 0.23 13.47 -13.36
N LYS A 373 1.39 12.98 -13.82
CA LYS A 373 2.43 13.84 -14.37
C LYS A 373 1.95 14.53 -15.64
N SER A 374 2.54 15.67 -15.97
CA SER A 374 2.23 16.40 -17.20
C SER A 374 2.44 15.56 -18.46
N SER A 375 3.41 14.63 -18.44
CA SER A 375 3.63 13.66 -19.53
C SER A 375 2.44 12.73 -19.78
N VAL A 376 1.60 12.46 -18.77
CA VAL A 376 0.36 11.68 -18.94
C VAL A 376 -0.68 12.49 -19.70
N THR A 377 -0.81 13.78 -19.41
CA THR A 377 -1.68 14.70 -20.17
C THR A 377 -1.28 14.73 -21.66
N LEU A 378 0.03 14.88 -21.94
CA LEU A 378 0.55 14.87 -23.30
C LEU A 378 0.29 13.51 -23.98
N LEU A 379 0.53 12.40 -23.28
CA LEU A 379 0.20 11.06 -23.77
C LEU A 379 -1.29 10.90 -24.10
N TYR A 380 -2.19 11.43 -23.28
CA TYR A 380 -3.64 11.34 -23.51
C TYR A 380 -4.07 12.17 -24.72
N ASN A 381 -3.57 13.39 -24.85
CA ASN A 381 -3.80 14.23 -26.03
C ASN A 381 -3.36 13.54 -27.32
N ARG A 382 -2.28 12.75 -27.24
CA ARG A 382 -1.82 11.93 -28.36
C ARG A 382 -2.67 10.68 -28.60
N MET A 383 -2.93 9.88 -27.57
CA MET A 383 -3.45 8.53 -27.75
C MET A 383 -4.97 8.46 -27.80
N LEU A 384 -5.70 9.25 -27.01
CA LEU A 384 -7.15 9.15 -26.95
C LEU A 384 -7.85 9.42 -28.30
N PRO A 385 -7.44 10.42 -29.11
CA PRO A 385 -8.01 10.64 -30.45
C PRO A 385 -7.77 9.48 -31.42
N ARG A 386 -6.76 8.64 -31.18
CA ARG A 386 -6.45 7.46 -32.00
C ARG A 386 -7.21 6.23 -31.51
N LEU A 387 -7.33 6.08 -30.19
CA LEU A 387 -7.98 4.94 -29.56
C LEU A 387 -9.51 5.01 -29.64
N ALA A 388 -10.10 6.20 -29.47
CA ALA A 388 -11.54 6.41 -29.50
C ALA A 388 -11.87 7.82 -30.05
N PRO A 389 -11.78 8.05 -31.38
CA PRO A 389 -11.85 9.38 -31.99
C PRO A 389 -13.12 10.17 -31.67
N GLU A 390 -14.28 9.53 -31.79
CA GLU A 390 -15.58 10.19 -31.55
C GLU A 390 -15.70 10.62 -30.09
N ARG A 391 -15.33 9.74 -29.16
CA ARG A 391 -15.42 10.03 -27.73
C ARG A 391 -14.40 11.06 -27.28
N ALA A 392 -13.16 10.97 -27.77
CA ALA A 392 -12.12 11.94 -27.47
C ALA A 392 -12.40 13.35 -28.03
N SER A 393 -13.29 13.49 -29.01
CA SER A 393 -13.70 14.81 -29.52
C SER A 393 -14.87 15.42 -28.74
N GLN A 394 -15.63 14.60 -28.01
CA GLN A 394 -16.83 15.01 -27.28
C GLN A 394 -16.63 15.06 -25.75
N ASP A 395 -15.66 14.31 -25.23
CA ASP A 395 -15.40 14.26 -23.79
C ASP A 395 -14.83 15.60 -23.29
N PRO A 396 -15.47 16.25 -22.31
CA PRO A 396 -15.08 17.59 -21.85
C PRO A 396 -13.69 17.60 -21.21
N THR A 397 -13.32 16.53 -20.52
CA THR A 397 -12.00 16.42 -19.89
C THR A 397 -10.92 16.19 -20.93
N ALA A 398 -11.19 15.43 -21.99
CA ALA A 398 -10.26 15.29 -23.10
C ALA A 398 -9.99 16.64 -23.81
N LEU A 399 -10.97 17.52 -23.89
CA LEU A 399 -10.81 18.89 -24.42
C LEU A 399 -10.01 19.77 -23.45
N GLU A 400 -10.33 19.73 -22.16
CA GLU A 400 -9.62 20.44 -21.10
C GLU A 400 -8.12 20.06 -21.07
N LEU A 401 -7.79 18.76 -21.17
CA LEU A 401 -6.40 18.30 -21.24
C LEU A 401 -5.63 18.87 -22.45
N ARG A 402 -6.29 19.15 -23.57
CA ARG A 402 -5.66 19.80 -24.73
C ARG A 402 -5.35 21.25 -24.44
N GLU A 403 -6.28 21.95 -23.79
CA GLU A 403 -6.09 23.34 -23.37
C GLU A 403 -4.91 23.46 -22.39
N PHE A 404 -4.84 22.55 -21.40
CA PHE A 404 -3.74 22.49 -20.44
C PHE A 404 -2.37 22.26 -21.05
N ALA A 405 -2.31 21.71 -22.26
CA ALA A 405 -1.06 21.42 -22.95
C ALA A 405 -0.67 22.49 -24.00
N ILE A 406 -1.47 23.55 -24.20
CA ILE A 406 -1.20 24.58 -25.20
C ILE A 406 0.20 25.18 -25.01
N GLY A 407 0.96 25.27 -26.10
CA GLY A 407 2.31 25.82 -26.10
C GLY A 407 3.40 24.88 -25.55
N THR A 408 3.05 23.62 -25.23
CA THR A 408 4.02 22.57 -24.88
C THR A 408 4.09 21.55 -26.02
N PRO A 409 5.26 21.33 -26.65
CA PRO A 409 5.40 20.34 -27.71
C PRO A 409 5.26 18.91 -27.16
N ASP A 410 4.66 18.01 -27.95
CA ASP A 410 4.57 16.60 -27.57
C ASP A 410 5.97 15.95 -27.56
N PRO A 411 6.34 15.18 -26.52
CA PRO A 411 7.64 14.53 -26.44
C PRO A 411 7.94 13.62 -27.64
N LEU A 412 6.90 13.01 -28.24
CA LEU A 412 7.03 12.24 -29.47
C LEU A 412 7.53 13.10 -30.62
N GLU A 413 6.94 14.28 -30.82
CA GLU A 413 7.33 15.16 -31.92
C GLU A 413 8.78 15.61 -31.76
N ALA A 414 9.18 15.93 -30.53
CA ALA A 414 10.56 16.24 -30.20
C ALA A 414 11.50 15.05 -30.48
N MET A 415 11.09 13.83 -30.12
CA MET A 415 11.87 12.62 -30.38
C MET A 415 11.99 12.32 -31.87
N LEU A 416 10.89 12.36 -32.63
CA LEU A 416 10.89 12.16 -34.08
C LEU A 416 11.72 13.23 -34.79
N ALA A 417 11.68 14.48 -34.31
CA ALA A 417 12.52 15.55 -34.84
C ALA A 417 14.02 15.29 -34.60
N ARG A 418 14.40 14.73 -33.44
CA ARG A 418 15.79 14.29 -33.17
C ARG A 418 16.20 13.14 -34.07
N MET A 419 15.39 12.09 -34.15
CA MET A 419 15.67 10.93 -35.01
C MET A 419 15.82 11.31 -36.49
N ARG A 420 15.05 12.28 -36.98
CA ARG A 420 15.19 12.82 -38.34
C ARG A 420 16.50 13.59 -38.56
N LYS A 421 17.03 14.25 -37.53
CA LYS A 421 18.32 14.96 -37.59
C LYS A 421 19.51 14.01 -37.55
N ASP A 422 19.38 12.91 -36.80
CA ASP A 422 20.45 11.92 -36.60
C ASP A 422 20.47 10.85 -37.71
N ALA A 423 19.44 10.80 -38.56
CA ALA A 423 19.42 9.92 -39.72
C ALA A 423 20.52 10.33 -40.70
N PRO A 424 21.48 9.45 -41.05
CA PRO A 424 22.52 9.79 -42.00
C PRO A 424 21.86 10.14 -43.33
N THR A 425 22.18 11.33 -43.87
CA THR A 425 21.83 11.72 -45.23
C THR A 425 22.33 10.65 -46.19
N ARG A 426 21.43 9.75 -46.61
CA ARG A 426 21.68 8.83 -47.72
C ARG A 426 21.81 9.71 -48.96
N ARG A 427 23.05 10.02 -49.35
CA ARG A 427 23.39 10.51 -50.68
C ARG A 427 23.66 9.33 -51.59
#